data_AF-A0A256ZWR5-F1
#
_entry.id   AF-A0A256ZWR5-F1
#
_cell.length_a   1.000
_cell.length_b   1.000
_cell.length_c   1.000
_cell.angle_alpha   90.00
_cell.angle_beta   90.00
_cell.angle_gamma   90.00
#
_symmetry.space_group_name_H-M   'P 1'
#
loop_
_entity.id
_entity.type
_entity.pdbx_description
1 polymer ?
#
loop_
_entity_poly.entity_id
_entity_poly.type
_entity_poly.pdbx_seq_one_letter_code
_entity_poly.pdbx_strand_id
1 'polypeptide(L)'
;MVSGVLKNKVLKKIDELKDFSVDVLKHMVSIPTVVPPGENYKEFVDYAKELLEDAGLKVEVVQVHRSYLEKHIPEMRDYPRYIVVGKLGKEKGPILHFNGHYDVVPPGTGWKTDPFKPVIIGNKLYGRGTSDMKGGLASIVTAVKALIEVEAAINGTLEVSNQTTVL
;
A
#
# COMPACT_ATOMS: atom_id res chain seq x y z
N MET A 1 4.00 -10.74 -26.23
CA MET A 1 2.64 -10.98 -25.72
C MET A 1 2.73 -11.88 -24.51
N VAL A 2 2.07 -11.53 -23.39
CA VAL A 2 1.91 -12.45 -22.26
C VAL A 2 1.09 -13.65 -22.75
N SER A 3 1.57 -14.88 -22.57
CA SER A 3 0.81 -16.05 -23.00
C SER A 3 -0.53 -16.10 -22.25
N GLY A 4 -1.62 -16.49 -22.92
CA GLY A 4 -2.94 -16.63 -22.27
C GLY A 4 -2.89 -17.57 -21.06
N VAL A 5 -1.97 -18.53 -21.08
CA VAL A 5 -1.67 -19.44 -19.96
C VAL A 5 -1.18 -18.68 -18.72
N LEU A 6 -0.21 -17.76 -18.86
CA LEU A 6 0.30 -16.99 -17.72
C LEU A 6 -0.79 -16.10 -17.13
N LYS A 7 -1.56 -15.41 -17.98
CA LYS A 7 -2.69 -14.58 -17.53
C LYS A 7 -3.68 -15.38 -16.68
N ASN A 8 -4.07 -16.57 -17.14
CA ASN A 8 -5.03 -17.41 -16.40
C ASN A 8 -4.44 -17.92 -15.08
N LYS A 9 -3.14 -18.27 -15.04
CA LYS A 9 -2.45 -18.66 -13.80
C LYS A 9 -2.47 -17.52 -12.77
N VAL A 10 -2.15 -16.30 -13.19
CA VAL A 10 -2.14 -15.12 -12.31
C VAL A 10 -3.56 -14.83 -11.80
N LEU A 11 -4.56 -14.81 -12.68
CA LEU A 11 -5.95 -14.54 -12.26
C LEU A 11 -6.46 -15.59 -11.27
N LYS A 12 -6.20 -16.88 -11.53
CA LYS A 12 -6.53 -17.95 -10.58
C LYS A 12 -5.83 -17.75 -9.23
N LYS A 13 -4.55 -17.36 -9.25
CA LYS A 13 -3.80 -17.09 -8.03
C LYS A 13 -4.35 -15.88 -7.26
N ILE A 14 -4.82 -14.84 -7.96
CA ILE A 14 -5.49 -13.70 -7.33
C ILE A 14 -6.79 -14.14 -6.64
N ASP A 15 -7.57 -15.01 -7.27
CA ASP A 15 -8.78 -15.57 -6.65
C ASP A 15 -8.46 -16.37 -5.37
N GLU A 16 -7.37 -17.15 -5.38
CA GLU A 16 -6.85 -17.86 -4.20
C GLU A 16 -6.36 -16.91 -3.09
N LEU A 17 -5.85 -15.73 -3.45
CA LEU A 17 -5.33 -14.71 -2.53
C LEU A 17 -6.41 -13.71 -2.06
N LYS A 18 -7.69 -13.96 -2.34
CA LYS A 18 -8.78 -13.03 -1.98
C LYS A 18 -8.80 -12.72 -0.49
N ASP A 19 -8.72 -13.73 0.37
CA ASP A 19 -8.79 -13.53 1.83
C ASP A 19 -7.55 -12.79 2.34
N PHE A 20 -6.37 -13.11 1.80
CA PHE A 20 -5.15 -12.34 2.04
C PHE A 20 -5.35 -10.85 1.69
N SER A 21 -5.93 -10.56 0.52
CA SER A 21 -6.17 -9.18 0.08
C SER A 21 -7.10 -8.43 1.02
N VAL A 22 -8.17 -9.09 1.48
CA VAL A 22 -9.14 -8.52 2.42
C VAL A 22 -8.52 -8.29 3.79
N ASP A 23 -7.70 -9.22 4.28
CA ASP A 23 -7.04 -9.11 5.58
C ASP A 23 -5.95 -8.03 5.58
N VAL A 24 -5.18 -7.91 4.49
CA VAL A 24 -4.26 -6.79 4.29
C VAL A 24 -5.01 -5.47 4.35
N LEU A 25 -6.12 -5.34 3.62
CA LEU A 25 -6.91 -4.12 3.62
C LEU A 25 -7.49 -3.79 5.01
N LYS A 26 -7.98 -4.80 5.73
CA LYS A 26 -8.47 -4.62 7.10
C LYS A 26 -7.36 -4.13 8.04
N HIS A 27 -6.17 -4.72 7.98
CA HIS A 27 -5.06 -4.28 8.81
C HIS A 27 -4.62 -2.86 8.45
N MET A 28 -4.45 -2.55 7.16
CA MET A 28 -4.11 -1.20 6.72
C MET A 28 -5.14 -0.16 7.22
N VAL A 29 -6.43 -0.48 7.16
CA VAL A 29 -7.51 0.42 7.60
C VAL A 29 -7.57 0.54 9.12
N SER A 30 -7.17 -0.47 9.88
CA SER A 30 -7.16 -0.37 11.34
C SER A 30 -6.09 0.56 11.90
N ILE A 31 -5.07 0.92 11.10
CA ILE A 31 -4.03 1.88 11.46
C ILE A 31 -4.52 3.30 11.11
N PRO A 32 -4.82 4.17 12.09
CA PRO A 32 -5.38 5.51 11.84
C PRO A 32 -4.29 6.47 11.35
N THR A 33 -4.06 6.50 10.04
CA THR A 33 -3.04 7.32 9.37
C THR A 33 -3.54 8.74 9.05
N VAL A 34 -4.10 9.43 10.03
CA VAL A 34 -4.87 10.67 9.79
C VAL A 34 -3.97 11.87 9.51
N VAL A 35 -4.31 12.65 8.47
CA VAL A 35 -3.69 13.94 8.14
C VAL A 35 -4.74 15.06 8.10
N PRO A 36 -4.45 16.26 8.61
CA PRO A 36 -3.32 16.66 9.47
C PRO A 36 -3.42 16.09 10.90
N PRO A 37 -2.30 16.02 11.67
CA PRO A 37 -0.94 16.38 11.28
C PRO A 37 -0.11 15.21 10.74
N GLY A 38 -0.66 13.99 10.66
CA GLY A 38 0.04 12.77 10.24
C GLY A 38 0.31 11.84 11.42
N GLU A 39 -0.70 11.03 11.75
CA GLU A 39 -0.71 10.11 12.89
C GLU A 39 -0.33 8.69 12.47
N ASN A 40 0.30 7.91 13.35
CA ASN A 40 0.54 6.47 13.18
C ASN A 40 1.27 6.05 11.88
N TYR A 41 2.00 6.97 11.23
CA TYR A 41 2.71 6.66 9.98
C TYR A 41 3.82 5.63 10.17
N LYS A 42 4.52 5.67 11.31
CA LYS A 42 5.57 4.69 11.60
C LYS A 42 5.02 3.27 11.69
N GLU A 43 3.88 3.09 12.35
CA GLU A 43 3.19 1.81 12.45
C GLU A 43 2.77 1.29 11.07
N PHE A 44 2.17 2.15 10.24
CA PHE A 44 1.81 1.77 8.87
C PHE A 44 3.05 1.39 8.03
N VAL A 45 4.12 2.16 8.16
CA VAL A 45 5.38 1.94 7.42
C VAL A 45 6.03 0.63 7.81
N ASP A 46 6.04 0.29 9.10
CA ASP A 46 6.58 -0.98 9.60
C ASP A 46 5.77 -2.16 9.04
N TYR A 47 4.44 -2.08 9.14
CA TYR A 47 3.56 -3.10 8.55
C TYR A 47 3.74 -3.23 7.04
N ALA A 48 3.79 -2.11 6.30
CA ALA A 48 3.94 -2.12 4.86
C ALA A 48 5.31 -2.65 4.42
N LYS A 49 6.36 -2.37 5.20
CA LYS A 49 7.69 -2.92 4.96
C LYS A 49 7.68 -4.43 5.10
N GLU A 50 7.22 -4.95 6.24
CA GLU A 50 7.15 -6.39 6.51
C GLU A 50 6.31 -7.10 5.44
N LEU A 51 5.14 -6.55 5.11
CA LEU A 51 4.25 -7.10 4.09
C LEU A 51 4.91 -7.22 2.70
N LEU A 52 5.69 -6.22 2.29
CA LEU A 52 6.39 -6.22 1.00
C LEU A 52 7.62 -7.15 1.02
N GLU A 53 8.35 -7.21 2.13
CA GLU A 53 9.47 -8.14 2.32
C GLU A 53 8.97 -9.60 2.28
N ASP A 54 7.89 -9.92 3.00
CA ASP A 54 7.25 -11.24 3.02
C ASP A 54 6.68 -11.64 1.64
N ALA A 55 6.25 -10.65 0.85
CA ALA A 55 5.84 -10.90 -0.53
C ALA A 55 7.03 -11.23 -1.44
N GLY A 56 8.27 -10.92 -1.04
CA GLY A 56 9.50 -11.21 -1.78
C GLY A 56 10.14 -10.00 -2.47
N LEU A 57 9.76 -8.77 -2.11
CA LEU A 57 10.37 -7.55 -2.64
C LEU A 57 11.60 -7.14 -1.81
N LYS A 58 12.56 -6.50 -2.46
CA LYS A 58 13.60 -5.74 -1.75
C LYS A 58 13.03 -4.38 -1.36
N VAL A 59 12.99 -4.08 -0.06
CA VAL A 59 12.33 -2.87 0.47
C VAL A 59 13.34 -1.86 1.02
N GLU A 60 13.08 -0.59 0.74
CA GLU A 60 13.76 0.57 1.31
C GLU A 60 12.72 1.50 1.94
N VAL A 61 13.04 2.08 3.09
CA VAL A 61 12.22 3.12 3.72
C VAL A 61 13.01 4.43 3.73
N VAL A 62 12.48 5.43 3.04
CA VAL A 62 13.08 6.76 2.95
C VAL A 62 12.30 7.72 3.84
N GLN A 63 12.96 8.30 4.83
CA GLN A 63 12.38 9.39 5.61
C GLN A 63 12.61 10.72 4.90
N VAL A 64 11.54 11.50 4.74
CA VAL A 64 11.64 12.86 4.18
C VAL A 64 12.42 13.75 5.14
N HIS A 65 13.42 14.44 4.61
CA HIS A 65 14.31 15.26 5.42
C HIS A 65 13.55 16.43 6.06
N ARG A 66 13.82 16.71 7.35
CA ARG A 66 13.10 17.76 8.10
C ARG A 66 13.17 19.13 7.43
N SER A 67 14.31 19.50 6.84
CA SER A 67 14.44 20.79 6.12
C SER A 67 13.53 20.90 4.89
N TYR A 68 13.15 19.77 4.28
CA TYR A 68 12.16 19.76 3.21
C TYR A 68 10.77 20.06 3.77
N LEU A 69 10.40 19.44 4.89
CA LEU A 69 9.12 19.68 5.57
C LEU A 69 9.02 21.11 6.09
N GLU A 70 10.09 21.66 6.66
CA GLU A 70 10.14 23.06 7.11
C GLU A 70 9.87 24.05 5.97
N LYS A 71 10.33 23.72 4.76
CA LYS A 71 10.18 24.57 3.58
C LYS A 71 8.78 24.46 2.96
N HIS A 72 8.21 23.27 2.87
CA HIS A 72 6.98 23.03 2.11
C HIS A 72 5.72 22.89 2.99
N ILE A 73 5.86 22.36 4.21
CA ILE A 73 4.75 22.15 5.16
C ILE A 73 5.15 22.51 6.61
N PRO A 74 5.51 23.77 6.89
CA PRO A 74 6.10 24.19 8.16
C PRO A 74 5.27 23.84 9.40
N GLU A 75 3.93 23.82 9.28
CA GLU A 75 3.01 23.45 10.36
C GLU A 75 3.10 21.97 10.76
N MET A 76 3.59 21.11 9.87
CA MET A 76 3.73 19.67 10.09
C MET A 76 5.21 19.21 10.14
N ARG A 77 6.16 20.14 10.24
CA ARG A 77 7.61 19.84 10.17
C ARG A 77 8.12 18.84 11.22
N ASP A 78 7.43 18.75 12.36
CA ASP A 78 7.80 17.89 13.48
C ASP A 78 7.07 16.53 13.42
N TYR A 79 6.29 16.29 12.36
CA TYR A 79 5.62 15.02 12.07
C TYR A 79 6.33 14.30 10.91
N PRO A 80 7.11 13.24 11.18
CA PRO A 80 7.86 12.53 10.15
C PRO A 80 6.98 12.02 8.99
N ARG A 81 7.57 11.97 7.80
CA ARG A 81 6.98 11.42 6.57
C ARG A 81 7.90 10.36 6.02
N TYR A 82 7.33 9.27 5.55
CA TYR A 82 8.09 8.12 5.05
C TYR A 82 7.56 7.68 3.70
N ILE A 83 8.47 7.24 2.86
CA ILE A 83 8.20 6.59 1.59
C ILE A 83 8.72 5.16 1.72
N VAL A 84 7.85 4.17 1.60
CA VAL A 84 8.24 2.75 1.52
C VAL A 84 8.33 2.38 0.05
N VAL A 85 9.49 1.92 -0.41
CA VAL A 85 9.74 1.52 -1.80
C VAL A 85 10.12 0.05 -1.85
N GLY A 86 9.28 -0.79 -2.46
CA GLY A 86 9.56 -2.19 -2.74
C GLY A 86 9.93 -2.39 -4.20
N LYS A 87 10.94 -3.23 -4.49
CA LYS A 87 11.40 -3.53 -5.86
C LYS A 87 11.48 -5.03 -6.13
N LEU A 88 11.06 -5.43 -7.33
CA LEU A 88 11.13 -6.79 -7.85
C LEU A 88 11.61 -6.76 -9.32
N GLY A 89 12.62 -7.57 -9.66
CA GLY A 89 13.06 -7.73 -11.05
C GLY A 89 14.54 -7.43 -11.27
N LYS A 90 14.91 -7.09 -12.51
CA LYS A 90 16.29 -6.88 -12.95
C LYS A 90 16.55 -5.39 -13.15
N GLU A 91 17.71 -4.89 -12.71
CA GLU A 91 18.10 -3.47 -12.87
C GLU A 91 18.14 -2.97 -14.34
N LYS A 92 18.11 -3.88 -15.32
CA LYS A 92 18.06 -3.55 -16.75
C LYS A 92 16.64 -3.77 -17.31
N GLY A 93 16.12 -2.77 -18.01
CA GLY A 93 14.83 -2.82 -18.69
C GLY A 93 13.89 -1.69 -18.28
N PRO A 94 12.62 -1.72 -18.73
CA PRO A 94 11.64 -0.74 -18.32
C PRO A 94 11.29 -0.89 -16.83
N ILE A 95 10.90 0.23 -16.21
CA ILE A 95 10.40 0.25 -14.83
C ILE A 95 8.89 0.53 -14.87
N LEU A 96 8.10 -0.35 -14.26
CA LEU A 96 6.70 -0.08 -13.97
C LEU A 96 6.58 0.25 -12.48
N HIS A 97 6.25 1.51 -12.19
CA HIS A 97 6.17 2.01 -10.82
C HIS A 97 4.70 2.22 -10.42
N PHE A 98 4.23 1.45 -9.45
CA PHE A 98 2.94 1.66 -8.79
C PHE A 98 3.14 2.58 -7.59
N ASN A 99 2.44 3.71 -7.59
CA ASN A 99 2.47 4.67 -6.50
C ASN A 99 1.11 4.73 -5.82
N GLY A 100 1.11 4.81 -4.50
CA GLY A 100 -0.10 5.10 -3.75
C GLY A 100 0.18 5.78 -2.42
N HIS A 101 -0.87 6.37 -1.87
CA HIS A 101 -0.80 7.07 -0.59
C HIS A 101 -1.46 6.25 0.53
N TYR A 102 -0.92 6.36 1.74
CA TYR A 102 -1.45 5.66 2.91
C TYR A 102 -2.10 6.56 3.94
N ASP A 103 -1.91 7.87 3.84
CA ASP A 103 -2.56 8.84 4.70
C ASP A 103 -4.06 8.96 4.38
N VAL A 104 -4.84 9.33 5.38
CA VAL A 104 -6.29 9.46 5.22
C VAL A 104 -6.75 10.78 5.80
N VAL A 105 -7.74 11.38 5.17
CA VAL A 105 -8.44 12.53 5.77
C VAL A 105 -9.21 12.10 7.02
N PRO A 106 -9.49 13.01 7.97
CA PRO A 106 -10.27 12.69 9.16
C PRO A 106 -11.60 12.04 8.78
N PRO A 107 -12.10 11.08 9.58
CA PRO A 107 -13.45 10.59 9.39
C PRO A 107 -14.43 11.75 9.59
N GLY A 108 -15.35 11.93 8.65
CA GLY A 108 -16.48 12.86 8.81
C GLY A 108 -17.49 12.34 9.84
N THR A 109 -18.61 13.04 9.99
CA THR A 109 -19.71 12.60 10.86
C THR A 109 -20.63 11.58 10.14
N GLY A 110 -21.48 10.89 10.90
CA GLY A 110 -22.53 10.00 10.34
C GLY A 110 -22.12 8.55 10.09
N TRP A 111 -20.95 8.13 10.57
CA TRP A 111 -20.56 6.72 10.52
C TRP A 111 -21.49 5.85 11.38
N LYS A 112 -21.90 4.70 10.84
CA LYS A 112 -22.68 3.68 11.57
C LYS A 112 -21.79 2.65 12.27
N THR A 113 -20.49 2.69 11.97
CA THR A 113 -19.45 1.77 12.45
C THR A 113 -18.22 2.61 12.79
N ASP A 114 -17.32 2.10 13.62
CA ASP A 114 -16.06 2.80 13.88
C ASP A 114 -15.24 2.87 12.56
N PRO A 115 -14.79 4.06 12.11
CA PRO A 115 -14.10 4.23 10.84
C PRO A 115 -12.77 3.47 10.77
N PHE A 116 -12.14 3.16 11.91
CA PHE A 116 -10.86 2.44 11.99
C PHE A 116 -11.02 1.03 12.59
N LYS A 117 -12.25 0.53 12.73
CA LYS A 117 -12.52 -0.91 12.96
C LYS A 117 -13.24 -1.47 11.74
N PRO A 118 -12.50 -1.86 10.70
CA PRO A 118 -13.09 -2.20 9.42
C PRO A 118 -14.01 -3.40 9.54
N VAL A 119 -15.21 -3.28 8.99
CA VAL A 119 -16.27 -4.30 9.09
C VAL A 119 -16.83 -4.61 7.71
N ILE A 120 -17.08 -5.89 7.46
CA ILE A 120 -17.73 -6.34 6.23
C ILE A 120 -19.24 -6.37 6.49
N ILE A 121 -20.00 -5.66 5.66
CA ILE A 121 -21.47 -5.71 5.66
C ILE A 121 -21.89 -6.10 4.24
N GLY A 122 -22.45 -7.31 4.12
CA GLY A 122 -22.71 -7.91 2.81
C GLY A 122 -21.39 -8.16 2.06
N ASN A 123 -21.22 -7.53 0.90
CA ASN A 123 -20.04 -7.66 0.05
C ASN A 123 -19.12 -6.43 0.06
N LYS A 124 -19.27 -5.54 1.04
CA LYS A 124 -18.51 -4.29 1.14
C LYS A 124 -17.76 -4.22 2.47
N LEU A 125 -16.49 -3.84 2.40
CA LEU A 125 -15.69 -3.51 3.57
C LEU A 125 -15.84 -2.01 3.87
N TYR A 126 -16.33 -1.70 5.05
CA TYR A 126 -16.53 -0.33 5.53
C TYR A 126 -15.40 0.06 6.47
N GLY A 127 -14.79 1.22 6.21
CA GLY A 127 -13.73 1.82 7.03
C GLY A 127 -13.05 2.98 6.29
N ARG A 128 -12.46 3.92 7.03
CA ARG A 128 -11.78 5.09 6.46
C ARG A 128 -10.50 4.64 5.76
N GLY A 129 -10.37 5.02 4.49
CA GLY A 129 -9.21 4.68 3.65
C GLY A 129 -9.42 3.43 2.79
N THR A 130 -10.50 2.68 2.99
CA THR A 130 -10.82 1.48 2.19
C THR A 130 -10.78 1.74 0.69
N SER A 131 -11.49 2.78 0.21
CA SER A 131 -11.48 3.17 -1.19
C SER A 131 -10.36 4.15 -1.56
N ASP A 132 -9.96 5.03 -0.64
CA ASP A 132 -8.99 6.11 -0.88
C ASP A 132 -7.85 6.09 0.14
N MET A 133 -6.70 5.46 -0.16
CA MET A 133 -6.55 4.50 -1.28
C MET A 133 -5.94 3.16 -0.83
N LYS A 134 -6.12 2.78 0.45
CA LYS A 134 -5.57 1.55 1.02
C LYS A 134 -6.06 0.29 0.29
N GLY A 135 -7.27 0.30 -0.30
CA GLY A 135 -7.74 -0.78 -1.17
C GLY A 135 -6.91 -0.94 -2.44
N GLY A 136 -6.44 0.17 -3.02
CA GLY A 136 -5.48 0.16 -4.13
C GLY A 136 -4.14 -0.43 -3.70
N LEU A 137 -3.64 -0.06 -2.52
CA LEU A 137 -2.40 -0.61 -1.96
C LEU A 137 -2.49 -2.13 -1.75
N ALA A 138 -3.55 -2.60 -1.10
CA ALA A 138 -3.81 -4.01 -0.90
C ALA A 138 -3.90 -4.78 -2.23
N SER A 139 -4.52 -4.17 -3.25
CA SER A 139 -4.62 -4.76 -4.60
C SER A 139 -3.25 -4.88 -5.27
N ILE A 140 -2.40 -3.85 -5.16
CA ILE A 140 -1.03 -3.87 -5.71
C ILE A 140 -0.20 -4.97 -5.05
N VAL A 141 -0.19 -5.03 -3.70
CA VAL A 141 0.54 -6.08 -2.97
C VAL A 141 0.05 -7.47 -3.36
N THR A 142 -1.26 -7.67 -3.46
CA THR A 142 -1.86 -8.94 -3.87
C THR A 142 -1.42 -9.34 -5.28
N ALA A 143 -1.42 -8.40 -6.23
CA ALA A 143 -0.98 -8.66 -7.59
C ALA A 143 0.50 -9.02 -7.67
N VAL A 144 1.36 -8.34 -6.90
CA VAL A 144 2.80 -8.65 -6.85
C VAL A 144 3.04 -10.02 -6.22
N LYS A 145 2.39 -10.32 -5.10
CA LYS A 145 2.45 -11.65 -4.46
C LYS A 145 2.00 -12.75 -5.42
N ALA A 146 0.91 -12.53 -6.18
CA ALA A 146 0.44 -13.49 -7.17
C ALA A 146 1.47 -13.72 -8.29
N LEU A 147 2.11 -12.67 -8.80
CA LEU A 147 3.16 -12.78 -9.82
C LEU A 147 4.37 -13.58 -9.31
N ILE A 148 4.78 -13.34 -8.06
CA ILE A 148 5.91 -14.06 -7.43
C ILE A 148 5.55 -15.54 -7.22
N GLU A 149 4.37 -15.85 -6.66
CA GLU A 149 3.96 -17.23 -6.38
C GLU A 149 3.76 -18.10 -7.61
N VAL A 150 3.45 -17.51 -8.77
CA VAL A 150 3.38 -18.25 -10.05
C VAL A 150 4.70 -18.22 -10.84
N GLU A 151 5.77 -17.70 -10.22
CA GLU A 151 7.10 -17.57 -10.82
C GLU A 151 7.06 -16.84 -12.17
N ALA A 152 6.25 -15.77 -12.26
CA ALA A 152 6.10 -15.02 -13.50
C ALA A 152 7.42 -14.34 -13.88
N ALA A 153 7.91 -14.61 -15.09
CA ALA A 153 9.07 -13.90 -15.62
C ALA A 153 8.73 -12.42 -15.87
N ILE A 154 9.42 -11.51 -15.17
CA ILE A 154 9.28 -10.06 -15.34
C ILE A 154 10.45 -9.54 -16.20
N ASN A 155 10.13 -8.76 -17.23
CA ASN A 155 11.13 -8.08 -18.06
C ASN A 155 11.29 -6.63 -17.59
N GLY A 156 12.34 -6.36 -16.82
CA GLY A 156 12.61 -5.08 -16.19
C GLY A 156 12.37 -5.12 -14.67
N THR A 157 11.93 -3.99 -14.11
CA THR A 157 11.67 -3.82 -12.68
C THR A 157 10.22 -3.42 -12.43
N LEU A 158 9.59 -4.08 -11.47
CA LEU A 158 8.36 -3.63 -10.85
C LEU A 158 8.72 -2.93 -9.53
N GLU A 159 8.24 -1.70 -9.37
CA GLU A 159 8.40 -0.93 -8.15
C GLU A 159 7.03 -0.60 -7.55
N VAL A 160 6.94 -0.64 -6.23
CA VAL A 160 5.76 -0.21 -5.47
C VAL A 160 6.23 0.84 -4.49
N SER A 161 5.57 2.00 -4.44
CA SER A 161 5.79 2.98 -3.39
C SER A 161 4.51 3.33 -2.63
N ASN A 162 4.62 3.30 -1.30
CA ASN A 162 3.61 3.79 -0.37
C ASN A 162 4.15 5.07 0.27
N GLN A 163 3.49 6.20 0.00
CA GLN A 163 3.93 7.52 0.48
C GLN A 163 2.79 8.31 1.12
N THR A 164 3.09 9.52 1.58
CA THR A 164 2.07 10.47 2.04
C THR A 164 1.67 11.39 0.91
N THR A 165 0.40 11.79 0.83
CA THR A 165 -0.11 12.73 -0.18
C THR A 165 0.46 14.13 0.03
N VAL A 166 0.71 14.48 1.29
CA VAL A 166 1.31 15.75 1.67
C VAL A 166 2.82 15.57 1.83
N LEU A 167 3.58 16.03 0.84
CA LEU A 167 5.03 16.20 0.86
C LEU A 167 5.37 17.70 0.81
#